data_AF-A0A0S6XGK3-F1
#
_entry.id   AF-A0A0S6XGK3-F1
#
_cell.length_a   1.000
_cell.length_b   1.000
_cell.length_c   1.000
_cell.angle_alpha   90.00
_cell.angle_beta   90.00
_cell.angle_gamma   90.00
#
_symmetry.space_group_name_H-M   'P 1'
#
loop_
_entity.id
_entity.type
_entity.pdbx_description
1 polymer ?
#
loop_
_entity_poly.entity_id
_entity_poly.type
_entity_poly.pdbx_seq_one_letter_code
_entity_poly.pdbx_strand_id
1 'polypeptide(L)'
;MDRTDMAQADLDHTDMVDTKADRSPPGYDNAVASGSYIRPQARKIYDPSVTIEEYIYYARKTRAEQDGLEKPKTQWAAFFSKKEAHHEVDEKSGANVATHDQRMHISDEEWTNASRAFRTASMGAAFYLITTDILGPFAAPFAIATLGYGPGIALFTVFGFFAGYSGYLVWHVFMGVDSHEFPARNYGDLAFRTWGRIARHVLNFLQAVALLLLLGQVVILFGQNISQMSKFRLCYAVCPLLFVIVGFFLGQIRTLRN
;
A
#
# COMPACT_ATOMS: atom_id res chain seq x y z
N MET A 1 48.82 58.97 -34.00
CA MET A 1 47.60 59.72 -34.37
C MET A 1 46.99 59.01 -35.56
N ASP A 2 46.29 57.90 -35.32
CA ASP A 2 45.20 57.48 -36.19
C ASP A 2 44.28 56.44 -35.49
N ARG A 3 43.05 56.40 -35.97
CA ARG A 3 41.82 56.05 -35.27
C ARG A 3 41.35 54.64 -35.66
N THR A 4 41.95 53.59 -35.08
CA THR A 4 41.48 52.19 -35.28
C THR A 4 41.55 51.27 -34.05
N ASP A 5 41.94 51.74 -32.86
CA ASP A 5 42.17 50.88 -31.68
C ASP A 5 41.07 50.91 -30.60
N MET A 6 39.79 50.95 -30.97
CA MET A 6 38.68 50.91 -29.99
C MET A 6 37.51 49.99 -30.38
N ALA A 7 37.77 48.95 -31.17
CA ALA A 7 36.76 47.94 -31.51
C ALA A 7 37.26 46.49 -31.32
N GLN A 8 38.22 46.28 -30.41
CA GLN A 8 38.89 45.00 -30.20
C GLN A 8 39.15 44.71 -28.71
N ALA A 9 38.13 44.88 -27.86
CA ALA A 9 38.24 44.58 -26.43
C ALA A 9 36.91 44.09 -25.81
N ASP A 10 36.10 43.33 -26.56
CA ASP A 10 34.89 42.67 -26.03
C ASP A 10 34.70 41.23 -26.57
N LEU A 11 35.78 40.59 -27.03
CA LEU A 11 35.79 39.20 -27.53
C LEU A 11 37.01 38.45 -26.97
N ASP A 12 37.05 38.27 -25.66
CA ASP A 12 38.02 37.39 -25.00
C ASP A 12 37.40 36.69 -23.78
N HIS A 13 36.36 35.87 -24.00
CA HIS A 13 35.92 34.89 -23.01
C HIS A 13 35.14 33.69 -23.58
N THR A 14 35.43 33.26 -24.82
CA THR A 14 34.79 32.05 -25.36
C THR A 14 35.75 31.23 -26.22
N ASP A 15 36.82 30.73 -25.61
CA ASP A 15 37.63 29.65 -26.18
C ASP A 15 38.07 28.71 -25.05
N MET A 16 38.20 27.42 -25.39
CA MET A 16 38.53 26.25 -24.55
C MET A 16 37.34 25.39 -24.08
N VAL A 17 36.64 24.79 -25.05
CA VAL A 17 35.96 23.50 -24.82
C VAL A 17 36.99 22.40 -25.10
N ASP A 18 37.64 21.96 -24.02
CA ASP A 18 38.57 20.84 -24.02
C ASP A 18 37.91 19.53 -24.43
N THR A 19 38.59 18.84 -25.34
CA THR A 19 38.34 17.46 -25.73
C THR A 19 38.58 16.56 -24.52
N LYS A 20 37.51 16.08 -23.89
CA LYS A 20 37.57 14.95 -22.95
C LYS A 20 36.72 13.81 -23.49
N ALA A 21 37.41 12.81 -24.01
CA ALA A 21 36.85 11.52 -24.38
C ALA A 21 36.17 10.88 -23.17
N ASP A 22 34.83 10.93 -23.12
CA ASP A 22 34.06 10.07 -22.24
C ASP A 22 33.80 8.74 -22.97
N ARG A 23 34.55 7.71 -22.58
CA ARG A 23 34.23 6.33 -22.93
C ARG A 23 33.04 5.92 -22.06
N SER A 24 31.83 6.24 -22.49
CA SER A 24 30.64 5.59 -21.96
C SER A 24 30.70 4.08 -22.28
N PRO A 25 30.42 3.18 -21.33
CA PRO A 25 30.31 1.75 -21.63
C PRO A 25 29.17 1.53 -22.65
N PRO A 26 29.21 0.47 -23.46
CA PRO A 26 28.23 0.28 -24.53
C PRO A 26 26.83 0.22 -23.92
N GLY A 27 26.10 1.31 -24.10
CA GLY A 27 24.67 1.33 -23.90
C GLY A 27 24.09 0.27 -24.80
N TYR A 28 23.31 -0.64 -24.22
CA TYR A 28 22.47 -1.54 -24.98
C TYR A 28 21.41 -0.67 -25.68
N ASP A 29 21.77 -0.16 -26.85
CA ASP A 29 20.86 0.41 -27.84
C ASP A 29 19.97 -0.72 -28.35
N ASN A 30 18.97 -1.09 -27.54
CA ASN A 30 17.86 -1.87 -28.01
C ASN A 30 17.01 -0.94 -28.87
N ALA A 31 17.28 -0.96 -30.16
CA ALA A 31 16.37 -0.56 -31.21
C ALA A 31 14.94 -0.91 -30.78
N VAL A 32 14.11 0.12 -30.62
CA VAL A 32 12.68 -0.01 -30.37
C VAL A 32 12.06 -0.61 -31.63
N ALA A 33 12.13 -1.94 -31.72
CA ALA A 33 11.37 -2.72 -32.68
C ALA A 33 9.90 -2.55 -32.32
N SER A 34 9.13 -2.01 -33.27
CA SER A 34 7.67 -1.97 -33.23
C SER A 34 7.14 -3.38 -32.97
N GLY A 35 6.64 -3.64 -31.75
CA GLY A 35 6.14 -4.96 -31.32
C GLY A 35 6.97 -5.67 -30.23
N SER A 36 7.92 -5.01 -29.57
CA SER A 36 8.70 -5.63 -28.50
C SER A 36 7.83 -5.96 -27.27
N TYR A 37 7.78 -7.24 -26.90
CA TYR A 37 7.21 -7.70 -25.64
C TYR A 37 7.98 -7.07 -24.48
N ILE A 38 7.35 -6.12 -23.78
CA ILE A 38 7.90 -5.51 -22.58
C ILE A 38 7.60 -6.44 -21.40
N ARG A 39 8.66 -6.93 -20.75
CA ARG A 39 8.53 -7.78 -19.56
C ARG A 39 7.68 -7.09 -18.49
N PRO A 40 6.74 -7.79 -17.82
CA PRO A 40 5.87 -7.18 -16.81
C PRO A 40 6.62 -6.43 -15.70
N GLN A 41 7.79 -6.91 -15.27
CA GLN A 41 8.60 -6.24 -14.24
C GLN A 41 9.18 -4.93 -14.75
N ALA A 42 9.58 -4.84 -16.02
CA ALA A 42 10.13 -3.63 -16.62
C ALA A 42 9.07 -2.54 -16.87
N ARG A 43 7.78 -2.86 -16.71
CA ARG A 43 6.69 -1.89 -16.87
C ARG A 43 6.54 -1.00 -15.65
N LYS A 44 6.01 0.21 -15.87
CA LYS A 44 5.63 1.10 -14.77
C LYS A 44 4.54 0.43 -13.93
N ILE A 45 4.52 0.70 -12.61
CA ILE A 45 3.51 0.12 -11.69
C ILE A 45 2.09 0.45 -12.15
N TYR A 46 1.91 1.66 -12.68
CA TYR A 46 0.63 2.18 -13.16
C TYR A 46 0.75 2.53 -14.65
N ASP A 47 0.85 1.50 -15.48
CA ASP A 47 0.93 1.64 -16.93
C ASP A 47 -0.48 1.54 -17.54
N PRO A 48 -0.99 2.59 -18.21
CA PRO A 48 -2.29 2.54 -18.89
C PRO A 48 -2.28 1.68 -20.15
N SER A 49 -1.12 1.24 -20.64
CA SER A 49 -1.02 0.38 -21.83
C SER A 49 -1.30 -1.09 -21.55
N VAL A 50 -1.36 -1.50 -20.27
CA VAL A 50 -1.67 -2.87 -19.87
C VAL A 50 -3.17 -3.07 -19.94
N THR A 51 -3.59 -4.05 -20.72
CA THR A 51 -5.02 -4.36 -20.88
C THR A 51 -5.53 -5.25 -19.75
N ILE A 52 -6.84 -5.28 -19.56
CA ILE A 52 -7.45 -6.12 -18.52
C ILE A 52 -7.21 -7.61 -18.75
N GLU A 53 -7.13 -8.01 -20.02
CA GLU A 53 -6.84 -9.39 -20.43
C GLU A 53 -5.45 -9.83 -19.99
N GLU A 54 -4.46 -8.93 -20.05
CA GLU A 54 -3.11 -9.21 -19.57
C GLU A 54 -3.12 -9.47 -18.05
N TYR A 55 -3.83 -8.66 -17.27
CA TYR A 55 -3.99 -8.89 -15.83
C TYR A 55 -4.66 -10.24 -15.53
N ILE A 56 -5.75 -10.57 -16.23
CA ILE A 56 -6.48 -11.83 -16.05
C ILE A 56 -5.61 -13.03 -16.44
N TYR A 57 -4.81 -12.91 -17.50
CA TYR A 57 -3.89 -13.96 -17.94
C TYR A 57 -2.86 -14.30 -16.86
N TYR A 58 -2.14 -13.30 -16.34
CA TYR A 58 -1.14 -13.52 -15.29
C TYR A 58 -1.77 -13.96 -13.98
N ALA A 59 -2.96 -13.46 -13.64
CA ALA A 59 -3.70 -13.92 -12.46
C ALA A 59 -4.02 -15.41 -12.56
N ARG A 60 -4.59 -15.86 -13.69
CA ARG A 60 -4.91 -17.28 -13.92
C ARG A 60 -3.67 -18.16 -13.90
N LYS A 61 -2.57 -17.71 -14.51
CA LYS A 61 -1.28 -18.41 -14.47
C LYS A 61 -0.79 -18.59 -13.03
N THR A 62 -0.81 -17.52 -12.23
CA THR A 62 -0.43 -17.57 -10.81
C THR A 62 -1.30 -18.55 -10.01
N ARG A 63 -2.62 -18.60 -10.29
CA ARG A 63 -3.52 -19.55 -9.61
C ARG A 63 -3.26 -21.00 -10.00
N ALA A 64 -3.01 -21.27 -11.28
CA ALA A 64 -2.63 -22.61 -11.73
C ALA A 64 -1.32 -23.09 -11.07
N GLU A 65 -0.35 -22.20 -10.87
CA GLU A 65 0.87 -22.49 -10.12
C GLU A 65 0.58 -22.77 -8.63
N GLN A 66 -0.33 -22.00 -8.02
CA GLN A 66 -0.77 -22.20 -6.62
C GLN A 66 -1.52 -23.52 -6.40
N ASP A 67 -2.34 -23.95 -7.36
CA ASP A 67 -3.08 -25.22 -7.28
C ASP A 67 -2.14 -26.43 -7.33
N GLY A 68 -0.96 -26.29 -7.93
CA GLY A 68 0.09 -27.32 -7.97
C GLY A 68 0.95 -27.39 -6.70
N LEU A 69 0.87 -26.41 -5.80
CA LEU A 69 1.63 -26.37 -4.55
C LEU A 69 0.86 -27.04 -3.41
N GLU A 70 1.54 -27.76 -2.52
CA GLU A 70 0.91 -28.35 -1.34
C GLU A 70 0.36 -27.23 -0.44
N LYS A 71 -0.96 -27.20 -0.25
CA LYS A 71 -1.62 -26.21 0.61
C LYS A 71 -1.04 -26.35 2.02
N PRO A 72 -0.60 -25.25 2.67
CA PRO A 72 -0.08 -25.33 4.02
C PRO A 72 -1.16 -25.93 4.92
N LYS A 73 -0.86 -27.09 5.52
CA LYS A 73 -1.78 -27.76 6.44
C LYS A 73 -2.00 -26.82 7.63
N THR A 74 -3.20 -26.28 7.76
CA THR A 74 -3.63 -25.52 8.92
C THR A 74 -3.65 -26.44 10.13
N GLN A 75 -2.52 -26.60 10.81
CA GLN A 75 -2.44 -27.29 12.10
C GLN A 75 -3.11 -26.41 13.16
N TRP A 76 -4.41 -26.56 13.32
CA TRP A 76 -5.18 -25.99 14.44
C TRP A 76 -4.60 -26.39 15.81
N ALA A 77 -3.89 -27.53 15.89
CA ALA A 77 -3.19 -27.97 17.10
C ALA A 77 -2.03 -27.05 17.52
N ALA A 78 -1.42 -26.31 16.60
CA ALA A 78 -0.33 -25.37 16.91
C ALA A 78 -0.85 -24.04 17.51
N PHE A 79 -2.15 -23.75 17.41
CA PHE A 79 -2.76 -22.57 18.04
C PHE A 79 -2.82 -22.68 19.58
N PHE A 80 -2.84 -23.90 20.13
CA PHE A 80 -2.85 -24.12 21.59
C PHE A 80 -1.45 -24.36 22.18
N SER A 81 -0.45 -24.64 21.36
CA SER A 81 0.93 -24.85 21.81
C SER A 81 1.74 -23.59 21.54
N LYS A 82 1.59 -22.59 22.40
CA LYS A 82 2.33 -21.32 22.32
C LYS A 82 3.82 -21.57 22.55
N LYS A 83 4.56 -21.82 21.47
CA LYS A 83 5.99 -21.52 21.38
C LYS A 83 6.12 -20.45 20.31
N GLU A 84 6.38 -19.23 20.74
CA GLU A 84 6.64 -18.11 19.84
C GLU A 84 7.91 -18.42 19.06
N ALA A 85 7.74 -19.00 17.88
CA ALA A 85 8.74 -18.93 16.83
C ALA A 85 8.60 -17.53 16.23
N HIS A 86 9.46 -16.62 16.67
CA HIS A 86 9.79 -15.43 15.90
C HIS A 86 10.27 -15.91 14.52
N HIS A 87 9.36 -15.93 13.55
CA HIS A 87 9.76 -15.94 12.15
C HIS A 87 10.19 -14.50 11.86
N GLU A 88 11.46 -14.23 12.12
CA GLU A 88 12.16 -13.06 11.61
C GLU A 88 12.05 -13.14 10.09
N VAL A 89 11.07 -12.42 9.55
CA VAL A 89 11.10 -12.06 8.14
C VAL A 89 12.26 -11.10 8.04
N ASP A 90 13.41 -11.60 7.57
CA ASP A 90 14.56 -10.78 7.24
C ASP A 90 14.08 -9.75 6.20
N GLU A 91 13.76 -8.54 6.66
CA GLU A 91 13.32 -7.41 5.86
C GLU A 91 14.52 -6.78 5.12
N LYS A 92 15.41 -7.61 4.59
CA LYS A 92 16.39 -7.19 3.61
C LYS A 92 15.70 -7.08 2.26
N SER A 93 15.04 -5.95 2.07
CA SER A 93 15.22 -5.09 0.90
C SER A 93 14.01 -4.15 0.81
N GLY A 94 14.09 -3.05 1.56
CA GLY A 94 13.49 -1.79 1.16
C GLY A 94 14.19 -1.22 -0.08
N ALA A 95 14.40 -2.03 -1.12
CA ALA A 95 14.72 -1.48 -2.43
C ALA A 95 13.56 -0.58 -2.82
N ASN A 96 13.85 0.69 -3.08
CA ASN A 96 12.87 1.63 -3.59
C ASN A 96 12.41 1.14 -4.97
N VAL A 97 11.41 0.26 -4.99
CA VAL A 97 10.77 -0.28 -6.21
C VAL A 97 10.11 0.83 -7.04
N ALA A 98 10.07 2.06 -6.52
CA ALA A 98 9.68 3.26 -7.24
C ALA A 98 10.68 3.64 -8.36
N THR A 99 11.96 3.29 -8.23
CA THR A 99 13.00 3.63 -9.20
C THR A 99 13.12 2.54 -10.27
N HIS A 100 12.92 2.92 -11.54
CA HIS A 100 12.93 2.00 -12.68
C HIS A 100 14.24 1.22 -12.81
N ASP A 101 15.39 1.87 -12.62
CA ASP A 101 16.71 1.27 -12.80
C ASP A 101 17.03 0.18 -11.78
N GLN A 102 16.64 0.37 -10.51
CA GLN A 102 16.83 -0.64 -9.47
C GLN A 102 15.97 -1.89 -9.70
N ARG A 103 14.81 -1.76 -10.37
CA ARG A 103 13.96 -2.89 -10.70
C ARG A 103 14.54 -3.77 -11.80
N MET A 104 15.31 -3.20 -12.72
CA MET A 104 15.92 -3.96 -13.83
C MET A 104 17.07 -4.86 -13.40
N HIS A 105 17.66 -4.64 -12.21
CA HIS A 105 18.76 -5.44 -11.68
C HIS A 105 18.32 -6.61 -10.77
N ILE A 106 17.03 -6.75 -10.50
CA ILE A 106 16.48 -7.81 -9.63
C ILE A 106 16.23 -9.07 -10.48
N SER A 107 16.70 -10.22 -10.00
CA SER A 107 16.43 -11.51 -10.66
C SER A 107 14.94 -11.85 -10.65
N ASP A 108 14.45 -12.58 -11.66
CA ASP A 108 13.05 -13.03 -11.74
C ASP A 108 12.65 -13.87 -10.51
N GLU A 109 13.60 -14.67 -10.01
CA GLU A 109 13.42 -15.48 -8.82
C GLU A 109 13.36 -14.62 -7.55
N GLU A 110 14.20 -13.58 -7.44
CA GLU A 110 14.18 -12.64 -6.33
C GLU A 110 12.88 -11.83 -6.30
N TRP A 111 12.40 -11.38 -7.47
CA TRP A 111 11.16 -10.63 -7.59
C TRP A 111 9.94 -11.48 -7.19
N THR A 112 9.88 -12.71 -7.67
CA THR A 112 8.79 -13.64 -7.34
C THR A 112 8.85 -14.06 -5.88
N ASN A 113 10.03 -14.32 -5.33
CA ASN A 113 10.21 -14.61 -3.91
C ASN A 113 9.81 -13.42 -3.02
N ALA A 114 10.25 -12.20 -3.35
CA ALA A 114 9.83 -10.98 -2.65
C ALA A 114 8.31 -10.78 -2.74
N SER A 115 7.73 -10.96 -3.93
CA SER A 115 6.28 -10.88 -4.15
C SER A 115 5.49 -11.93 -3.37
N ARG A 116 6.06 -13.11 -3.13
CA ARG A 116 5.48 -14.15 -2.27
C ARG A 116 5.60 -13.79 -0.80
N ALA A 117 6.74 -13.26 -0.36
CA ALA A 117 6.95 -12.83 1.01
C ALA A 117 5.93 -11.77 1.45
N PHE A 118 5.61 -10.79 0.59
CA PHE A 118 4.58 -9.77 0.85
C PHE A 118 3.15 -10.32 1.03
N ARG A 119 2.88 -11.57 0.65
CA ARG A 119 1.54 -12.19 0.71
C ARG A 119 1.33 -13.08 1.94
N THR A 120 2.19 -12.98 2.95
CA THR A 120 2.15 -13.80 4.17
C THR A 120 1.36 -13.14 5.31
N ALA A 121 0.10 -12.79 5.07
CA ALA A 121 -0.78 -12.36 6.15
C ALA A 121 -1.33 -13.59 6.89
N SER A 122 -1.12 -13.68 8.20
CA SER A 122 -1.76 -14.73 9.01
C SER A 122 -3.25 -14.42 9.18
N MET A 123 -4.08 -15.47 9.24
CA MET A 123 -5.52 -15.32 9.52
C MET A 123 -5.79 -14.57 10.83
N GLY A 124 -4.92 -14.76 11.84
CA GLY A 124 -5.00 -14.04 13.12
C GLY A 124 -4.68 -12.55 13.00
N ALA A 125 -3.67 -12.17 12.19
CA ALA A 125 -3.38 -10.77 11.92
C ALA A 125 -4.52 -10.11 11.12
N ALA A 126 -5.08 -10.80 10.13
CA ALA A 126 -6.24 -10.32 9.38
C ALA A 126 -7.46 -10.11 10.30
N PHE A 127 -7.76 -11.06 11.18
CA PHE A 127 -8.82 -10.92 12.17
C PHE A 127 -8.58 -9.73 13.12
N TYR A 128 -7.36 -9.58 13.63
CA TYR A 128 -7.00 -8.46 14.50
C TYR A 128 -7.16 -7.11 13.80
N LEU A 129 -6.65 -6.97 12.58
CA LEU A 129 -6.77 -5.73 11.80
C LEU A 129 -8.23 -5.40 11.50
N ILE A 130 -9.04 -6.38 11.08
CA ILE A 130 -10.47 -6.15 10.81
C ILE A 130 -11.22 -5.75 12.08
N THR A 131 -11.00 -6.45 13.19
CA THR A 131 -11.70 -6.18 14.46
C THR A 131 -11.29 -4.86 15.11
N THR A 132 -10.05 -4.43 14.92
CA THR A 132 -9.55 -3.15 15.42
C THR A 132 -9.91 -1.97 14.52
N ASP A 133 -9.97 -2.17 13.20
CA ASP A 133 -10.39 -1.14 12.23
C ASP A 133 -11.90 -0.87 12.32
N ILE A 134 -12.71 -1.91 12.55
CA ILE A 134 -14.17 -1.78 12.70
C ILE A 134 -14.57 -1.21 14.07
N LEU A 135 -13.62 -1.00 15.00
CA LEU A 135 -13.90 -0.54 16.38
C LEU A 135 -15.15 -1.23 16.94
N GLY A 136 -15.15 -2.56 16.91
CA GLY A 136 -16.29 -3.32 17.38
C GLY A 136 -16.69 -2.94 18.82
N PRO A 137 -17.73 -3.58 19.34
CA PRO A 137 -19.08 -3.08 19.59
C PRO A 137 -19.25 -1.76 20.37
N PHE A 138 -18.29 -0.83 20.49
CA PHE A 138 -18.47 0.34 21.38
C PHE A 138 -19.71 1.21 21.09
N ALA A 139 -20.11 1.31 19.81
CA ALA A 139 -21.36 1.99 19.42
C ALA A 139 -22.59 1.06 19.40
N ALA A 140 -22.40 -0.26 19.38
CA ALA A 140 -23.49 -1.24 19.30
C ALA A 140 -24.46 -1.23 20.50
N PRO A 141 -24.02 -1.18 21.78
CA PRO A 141 -24.95 -1.12 22.91
C PRO A 141 -25.71 0.20 22.92
N PHE A 142 -25.09 1.31 22.50
CA PHE A 142 -25.78 2.59 22.36
C PHE A 142 -26.86 2.54 21.26
N ALA A 143 -26.56 1.94 20.10
CA ALA A 143 -27.52 1.75 19.03
C ALA A 143 -28.69 0.85 19.43
N ILE A 144 -28.42 -0.26 20.13
CA ILE A 144 -29.46 -1.17 20.63
C ILE A 144 -30.27 -0.51 21.76
N ALA A 145 -29.65 0.29 22.63
CA ALA A 145 -30.35 0.99 23.71
C ALA A 145 -31.29 2.09 23.20
N THR A 146 -30.97 2.74 22.09
CA THR A 146 -31.76 3.84 21.52
C THR A 146 -32.86 3.37 20.58
N LEU A 147 -32.58 2.35 19.76
CA LEU A 147 -33.55 1.81 18.78
C LEU A 147 -34.39 0.68 19.37
N GLY A 148 -33.89 -0.02 20.40
CA GLY A 148 -34.48 -1.24 20.94
C GLY A 148 -33.97 -2.50 20.24
N TYR A 149 -34.22 -3.66 20.85
CA TYR A 149 -33.72 -4.95 20.38
C TYR A 149 -34.20 -5.33 18.97
N GLY A 150 -35.50 -5.13 18.67
CA GLY A 150 -36.09 -5.50 17.38
C GLY A 150 -35.43 -4.80 16.17
N PRO A 151 -35.53 -3.47 16.05
CA PRO A 151 -34.95 -2.74 14.92
C PRO A 151 -33.41 -2.75 14.96
N GLY A 152 -32.79 -2.76 16.15
CA GLY A 152 -31.33 -2.86 16.27
C GLY A 152 -30.78 -4.12 15.63
N ILE A 153 -31.31 -5.29 15.99
CA ILE A 153 -30.87 -6.58 15.44
C ILE A 153 -31.14 -6.63 13.92
N ALA A 154 -32.30 -6.16 13.46
CA ALA A 154 -32.63 -6.16 12.04
C ALA A 154 -31.64 -5.32 11.21
N LEU A 155 -31.33 -4.10 11.67
CA LEU A 155 -30.39 -3.20 10.98
C LEU A 155 -28.96 -3.76 10.95
N PHE A 156 -28.46 -4.29 12.08
CA PHE A 156 -27.13 -4.92 12.12
C PHE A 156 -27.04 -6.14 11.21
N THR A 157 -28.11 -6.94 11.11
CA THR A 157 -28.14 -8.12 10.23
C THR A 157 -28.06 -7.72 8.76
N VAL A 158 -28.85 -6.72 8.35
CA VAL A 158 -28.87 -6.23 6.97
C VAL A 158 -27.53 -5.58 6.61
N PHE A 159 -26.97 -4.74 7.47
CA PHE A 159 -25.65 -4.14 7.23
C PHE A 159 -24.52 -5.17 7.24
N GLY A 160 -24.60 -6.19 8.10
CA GLY A 160 -23.67 -7.32 8.11
C GLY A 160 -23.71 -8.11 6.80
N PHE A 161 -24.90 -8.35 6.25
CA PHE A 161 -25.05 -8.98 4.94
C PHE A 161 -24.44 -8.13 3.82
N PHE A 162 -24.75 -6.83 3.77
CA PHE A 162 -24.18 -5.93 2.76
C PHE A 162 -22.65 -5.83 2.87
N ALA A 163 -22.11 -5.80 4.09
CA ALA A 163 -20.66 -5.82 4.33
C ALA A 163 -20.00 -7.14 3.89
N GLY A 164 -20.65 -8.28 4.15
CA GLY A 164 -20.19 -9.58 3.67
C GLY A 164 -20.22 -9.67 2.14
N TYR A 165 -21.29 -9.17 1.51
CA TYR A 165 -21.43 -9.15 0.06
C TYR A 165 -20.40 -8.23 -0.61
N SER A 166 -20.15 -7.03 -0.06
CA SER A 166 -19.11 -6.14 -0.59
C SER A 166 -17.71 -6.73 -0.45
N GLY A 167 -17.42 -7.41 0.67
CA GLY A 167 -16.17 -8.16 0.86
C GLY A 167 -16.00 -9.30 -0.15
N TYR A 168 -17.08 -10.04 -0.44
CA TYR A 168 -17.08 -11.08 -1.48
C TYR A 168 -16.76 -10.53 -2.88
N LEU A 169 -17.33 -9.39 -3.25
CA LEU A 169 -17.03 -8.73 -4.54
C LEU A 169 -15.56 -8.32 -4.63
N VAL A 170 -15.01 -7.73 -3.56
CA VAL A 170 -13.59 -7.35 -3.52
C VAL A 170 -12.69 -8.58 -3.63
N TRP A 171 -13.03 -9.68 -2.94
CA TRP A 171 -12.31 -10.95 -3.07
C TRP A 171 -12.36 -11.49 -4.51
N HIS A 172 -13.53 -11.45 -5.16
CA HIS A 172 -13.67 -11.91 -6.54
C HIS A 172 -12.81 -11.07 -7.51
N VAL A 173 -12.79 -9.75 -7.34
CA VAL A 173 -11.93 -8.86 -8.14
C VAL A 173 -10.46 -9.11 -7.85
N PHE A 174 -10.08 -9.27 -6.59
CA PHE A 174 -8.70 -9.57 -6.19
C PHE A 174 -8.21 -10.89 -6.80
N MET A 175 -9.03 -11.93 -6.78
CA MET A 175 -8.70 -13.23 -7.40
C MET A 175 -8.48 -13.15 -8.90
N GLY A 176 -9.22 -12.28 -9.60
CA GLY A 176 -9.14 -12.11 -11.06
C GLY A 176 -8.01 -11.19 -11.55
N VAL A 177 -7.43 -10.37 -10.67
CA VAL A 177 -6.52 -9.27 -11.06
C VAL A 177 -5.16 -9.32 -10.36
N ASP A 178 -5.02 -10.06 -9.25
CA ASP A 178 -3.74 -10.22 -8.54
C ASP A 178 -2.85 -11.32 -9.16
N SER A 179 -1.57 -11.00 -9.39
CA SER A 179 -0.53 -11.93 -9.90
C SER A 179 0.86 -11.62 -9.34
N HIS A 180 1.83 -12.52 -9.51
CA HIS A 180 3.21 -12.29 -9.08
C HIS A 180 3.89 -11.14 -9.85
N GLU A 181 3.57 -11.02 -11.14
CA GLU A 181 4.06 -9.98 -12.03
C GLU A 181 3.42 -8.62 -11.74
N PHE A 182 2.12 -8.59 -11.42
CA PHE A 182 1.37 -7.37 -11.09
C PHE A 182 0.73 -7.44 -9.69
N PRO A 183 1.53 -7.29 -8.61
CA PRO A 183 0.99 -7.36 -7.25
C PRO A 183 -0.01 -6.23 -6.98
N ALA A 184 -1.18 -6.56 -6.48
CA ALA A 184 -2.14 -5.57 -5.96
C ALA A 184 -1.72 -5.18 -4.54
N ARG A 185 -1.31 -3.92 -4.33
CA ARG A 185 -0.84 -3.44 -3.02
C ARG A 185 -1.87 -2.59 -2.31
N ASN A 186 -2.57 -1.73 -3.05
CA ASN A 186 -3.57 -0.82 -2.50
C ASN A 186 -4.96 -1.10 -3.09
N TYR A 187 -6.00 -0.71 -2.36
CA TYR A 187 -7.38 -0.77 -2.85
C TYR A 187 -7.58 0.04 -4.15
N GLY A 188 -6.88 1.16 -4.29
CA GLY A 188 -6.84 1.96 -5.51
C GLY A 188 -6.21 1.25 -6.73
N ASP A 189 -5.42 0.20 -6.54
CA ASP A 189 -4.85 -0.58 -7.65
C ASP A 189 -5.89 -1.53 -8.25
N LEU A 190 -6.77 -2.11 -7.42
CA LEU A 190 -7.90 -2.91 -7.87
C LEU A 190 -8.87 -2.05 -8.69
N ALA A 191 -9.09 -0.81 -8.25
CA ALA A 191 -9.88 0.19 -8.96
C ALA A 191 -9.26 0.59 -10.30
N PHE A 192 -7.95 0.82 -10.32
CA PHE A 192 -7.22 1.20 -11.52
C PHE A 192 -7.38 0.15 -12.62
N ARG A 193 -7.33 -1.14 -12.25
CA ARG A 193 -7.35 -2.26 -13.19
C ARG A 193 -8.75 -2.63 -13.67
N THR A 194 -9.80 -2.25 -12.94
CA THR A 194 -11.21 -2.54 -13.30
C THR A 194 -11.91 -1.36 -13.97
N TRP A 195 -11.70 -0.13 -13.48
CA TRP A 195 -12.38 1.09 -13.95
C TRP A 195 -11.42 2.18 -14.48
N GLY A 196 -10.12 1.94 -14.48
CA GLY A 196 -9.13 2.86 -15.03
C GLY A 196 -8.65 3.95 -14.05
N ARG A 197 -7.97 4.97 -14.61
CA ARG A 197 -7.21 5.95 -13.84
C ARG A 197 -8.05 6.83 -12.91
N ILE A 198 -9.25 7.21 -13.33
CA ILE A 198 -10.11 8.11 -12.55
C ILE A 198 -10.58 7.42 -11.27
N ALA A 199 -10.99 6.15 -11.36
CA ALA A 199 -11.45 5.39 -10.21
C ALA A 199 -10.39 5.23 -9.13
N ARG A 200 -9.11 5.13 -9.51
CA ARG A 200 -7.98 5.14 -8.56
C ARG A 200 -7.94 6.42 -7.73
N HIS A 201 -7.99 7.59 -8.38
CA HIS A 201 -7.90 8.86 -7.67
C HIS A 201 -9.10 9.07 -6.76
N VAL A 202 -10.30 8.69 -7.22
CA VAL A 202 -11.53 8.75 -6.41
C VAL A 202 -11.41 7.83 -5.20
N LEU A 203 -11.06 6.56 -5.37
CA LEU A 203 -10.97 5.62 -4.25
C LEU A 203 -9.83 5.95 -3.27
N ASN A 204 -8.68 6.43 -3.75
CA ASN A 204 -7.62 6.90 -2.86
C ASN A 204 -8.05 8.13 -2.06
N PHE A 205 -8.80 9.05 -2.67
CA PHE A 205 -9.34 10.22 -1.96
C PHE A 205 -10.40 9.81 -0.93
N LEU A 206 -11.37 8.96 -1.30
CA LEU A 206 -12.39 8.45 -0.39
C LEU A 206 -11.76 7.66 0.78
N GLN A 207 -10.76 6.82 0.49
CA GLN A 207 -10.04 6.06 1.51
C GLN A 207 -9.25 6.96 2.47
N ALA A 208 -8.62 8.02 1.96
CA ALA A 208 -7.94 9.01 2.80
C ALA A 208 -8.92 9.74 3.72
N VAL A 209 -10.09 10.14 3.19
CA VAL A 209 -11.15 10.77 3.99
C VAL A 209 -11.70 9.80 5.03
N ALA A 210 -11.95 8.54 4.67
CA ALA A 210 -12.46 7.52 5.59
C ALA A 210 -11.47 7.28 6.76
N LEU A 211 -10.18 7.13 6.48
CA LEU A 211 -9.15 6.96 7.51
C LEU A 211 -9.02 8.19 8.42
N LEU A 212 -9.16 9.41 7.89
CA LEU A 212 -9.17 10.64 8.69
C LEU A 212 -10.37 10.65 9.66
N LEU A 213 -11.57 10.33 9.16
CA LEU A 213 -12.78 10.29 9.98
C LEU A 213 -12.72 9.19 11.05
N LEU A 214 -12.23 7.99 10.69
CA LEU A 214 -12.03 6.89 11.65
C LEU A 214 -11.03 7.27 12.73
N LEU A 215 -9.88 7.85 12.36
CA LEU A 215 -8.88 8.33 13.32
C LEU A 215 -9.47 9.42 14.23
N GLY A 216 -10.22 10.37 13.66
CA GLY A 216 -10.89 11.43 14.42
C GLY A 216 -11.86 10.86 15.47
N GLN A 217 -12.69 9.88 15.08
CA GLN A 217 -13.62 9.22 16.00
C GLN A 217 -12.90 8.52 17.16
N VAL A 218 -11.81 7.79 16.88
CA VAL A 218 -11.01 7.10 17.91
C VAL A 218 -10.40 8.08 18.89
N VAL A 219 -9.83 9.17 18.38
CA VAL A 219 -9.18 10.21 19.19
C VAL A 219 -10.18 10.88 20.14
N ILE A 220 -11.40 11.19 19.66
CA ILE A 220 -12.47 11.76 20.48
C ILE A 220 -12.92 10.78 21.57
N LEU A 221 -13.08 9.50 21.22
CA LEU A 221 -13.51 8.44 22.14
C LEU A 221 -12.50 8.24 23.29
N PHE A 222 -11.20 8.13 22.98
CA PHE A 222 -10.17 8.03 24.02
C PHE A 222 -10.04 9.33 24.83
N GLY A 223 -10.25 10.49 24.21
CA GLY A 223 -10.33 11.78 24.91
C GLY A 223 -11.42 11.80 25.98
N GLN A 224 -12.59 11.23 25.71
CA GLN A 224 -13.68 11.10 26.70
C GLN A 224 -13.28 10.20 27.87
N ASN A 225 -12.67 9.05 27.59
CA ASN A 225 -12.22 8.11 28.63
C ASN A 225 -11.18 8.76 29.58
N ILE A 226 -10.23 9.53 29.05
CA ILE A 226 -9.23 10.26 29.84
C ILE A 226 -9.86 11.38 30.66
N SER A 227 -10.86 12.09 30.12
CA SER A 227 -11.55 13.16 30.84
C SER A 227 -12.34 12.65 32.06
N GLN A 228 -12.94 11.46 31.96
CA GLN A 228 -13.60 10.80 33.08
C GLN A 228 -12.59 10.29 34.12
N MET A 229 -11.47 9.72 33.67
CA MET A 229 -10.39 9.25 34.55
C MET A 229 -9.73 10.39 35.34
N SER A 230 -9.56 11.55 34.71
CA SER A 230 -8.98 12.75 35.34
C SER A 230 -9.97 13.53 36.23
N LYS A 231 -11.18 13.01 36.45
CA LYS A 231 -12.25 13.66 37.24
C LYS A 231 -12.51 15.11 36.79
N PHE A 232 -12.46 15.36 35.47
CA PHE A 232 -12.70 16.69 34.87
C PHE A 232 -11.78 17.82 35.38
N ARG A 233 -10.57 17.50 35.87
CA ARG A 233 -9.59 18.53 36.28
C ARG A 233 -8.87 19.21 35.12
N LEU A 234 -8.97 18.65 33.92
CA LEU A 234 -8.39 19.18 32.69
C LEU A 234 -9.51 19.52 31.70
N CYS A 235 -9.27 20.54 30.87
CA CYS A 235 -10.19 20.88 29.78
C CYS A 235 -10.27 19.70 28.79
N TYR A 236 -11.49 19.37 28.37
CA TYR A 236 -11.75 18.27 27.44
C TYR A 236 -10.92 18.39 26.15
N ALA A 237 -10.71 19.60 25.61
CA ALA A 237 -9.93 19.81 24.39
C ALA A 237 -8.44 19.40 24.52
N VAL A 238 -7.90 19.39 25.74
CA VAL A 238 -6.48 19.05 25.99
C VAL A 238 -6.27 17.53 25.99
N CYS A 239 -7.28 16.75 26.39
CA CYS A 239 -7.15 15.30 26.50
C CYS A 239 -6.90 14.58 25.15
N PRO A 240 -7.65 14.85 24.06
CA PRO A 240 -7.37 14.31 22.74
C PRO A 240 -6.03 14.80 22.16
N LEU A 241 -5.65 16.05 22.42
CA LEU A 241 -4.39 16.61 21.94
C LEU A 241 -3.18 15.86 22.52
N LEU A 242 -3.20 15.59 23.83
CA LEU A 242 -2.16 14.79 24.48
C LEU A 242 -2.07 13.37 23.91
N PHE A 243 -3.23 12.75 23.62
CA PHE A 243 -3.27 11.41 23.02
C PHE A 243 -2.64 11.38 21.62
N VAL A 244 -2.93 12.38 20.77
CA VAL A 244 -2.34 12.48 19.43
C VAL A 244 -0.83 12.73 19.50
N ILE A 245 -0.38 13.61 20.39
CA ILE A 245 1.05 13.91 20.56
C ILE A 245 1.82 12.66 20.99
N VAL A 246 1.35 11.96 22.02
CA VAL A 246 1.97 10.70 22.49
C VAL A 246 1.91 9.63 21.40
N GLY A 247 0.79 9.51 20.69
CA GLY A 247 0.63 8.59 19.55
C GLY A 247 1.64 8.85 18.44
N PHE A 248 1.93 10.10 18.13
CA PHE A 248 2.95 10.48 17.14
C PHE A 248 4.35 10.05 17.58
N PHE A 249 4.74 10.30 18.83
CA PHE A 249 6.05 9.88 19.35
C PHE A 249 6.20 8.35 19.38
N LEU A 250 5.19 7.62 19.82
CA LEU A 250 5.21 6.14 19.81
C LEU A 250 5.23 5.58 18.38
N GLY A 251 4.60 6.27 17.42
CA GLY A 251 4.65 5.95 16.00
C GLY A 251 6.06 6.08 15.44
N GLN A 252 6.75 7.19 15.76
CA GLN A 252 8.14 7.42 15.36
C GLN A 252 9.09 6.34 15.90
N ILE A 253 8.90 5.89 17.14
CA ILE A 253 9.73 4.83 17.74
C ILE A 253 9.52 3.49 17.04
N ARG A 254 8.29 3.16 16.62
CA ARG A 254 8.03 1.93 15.85
C ARG A 254 8.60 1.98 14.44
N THR A 255 8.52 3.12 13.75
CA THR A 255 9.09 3.24 12.40
C THR A 255 10.62 3.29 12.39
N LEU A 256 11.26 3.70 13.50
CA LEU A 256 12.72 3.69 13.66
C LEU A 256 13.28 2.34 14.14
N ARG A 257 12.43 1.46 14.66
CA ARG A 257 12.79 0.08 15.01
C ARG A 257 12.49 -0.86 13.84
N ASN A 258 12.89 -0.39 12.66
CA ASN A 258 12.96 -1.03 11.35
C ASN A 258 14.12 -0.38 10.60
#